data_AF-A0A1R1PWA7-F1
#
_entry.id   AF-A0A1R1PWA7-F1
#
_cell.length_a   1.000
_cell.length_b   1.000
_cell.length_c   1.000
_cell.angle_alpha   90.00
_cell.angle_beta   90.00
_cell.angle_gamma   90.00
#
_symmetry.space_group_name_H-M   'P 1'
#
loop_
_entity.id
_entity.type
_entity.pdbx_description
1 polymer ?
#
loop_
_entity_poly.entity_id
_entity_poly.type
_entity_poly.pdbx_seq_one_letter_code
_entity_poly.pdbx_strand_id
1 'polypeptide(L)'
;MKKIITIGFEGSANKLGVGIVEHRYAENQDFDITKENEVSPNEVIVLSNVRDTYNPPAGQGFLPKDTAAHHRNWIVKLTTMAIEEAKLTAADINAVCYTKGL
;
A
#
# COMPACT_ATOMS: atom_id res chain seq x y z
N MET A 1 11.97 -19.01 7.14
CA MET A 1 10.63 -18.37 7.18
C MET A 1 10.28 -17.88 5.79
N LYS A 2 9.06 -18.14 5.31
CA LYS A 2 8.60 -17.61 4.02
C LYS A 2 8.15 -16.16 4.20
N LYS A 3 8.53 -15.29 3.27
CA LYS A 3 8.18 -13.86 3.28
C LYS A 3 7.34 -13.52 2.06
N ILE A 4 6.34 -12.67 2.26
CA ILE A 4 5.57 -12.04 1.19
C ILE A 4 5.61 -10.54 1.42
N ILE A 5 6.05 -9.77 0.43
CA ILE A 5 6.10 -8.31 0.47
C ILE A 5 4.98 -7.76 -0.40
N THR A 6 4.13 -6.93 0.20
CA THR A 6 2.98 -6.32 -0.48
C THR A 6 3.15 -4.81 -0.53
N ILE A 7 2.82 -4.19 -1.66
CA ILE A 7 2.65 -2.74 -1.78
C ILE A 7 1.16 -2.39 -1.83
N GLY A 8 0.73 -1.43 -1.01
CA GLY A 8 -0.66 -1.01 -0.85
C GLY A 8 -0.87 0.44 -1.28
N PHE A 9 -1.95 0.69 -2.04
CA PHE A 9 -2.34 2.00 -2.54
C PHE A 9 -3.70 2.45 -1.97
N GLU A 10 -3.70 3.56 -1.22
CA GLU A 10 -4.89 4.15 -0.62
C GLU A 10 -5.09 5.58 -1.13
N GLY A 11 -6.24 5.87 -1.73
CA GLY A 11 -6.54 7.18 -2.32
C GLY A 11 -8.03 7.51 -2.37
N SER A 12 -8.83 6.96 -1.45
CA SER A 12 -10.30 7.09 -1.50
C SER A 12 -10.83 8.50 -1.20
N ALA A 13 -10.02 9.35 -0.56
CA ALA A 13 -10.38 10.71 -0.15
C ALA A 13 -9.23 11.69 -0.45
N ASN A 14 -9.11 12.77 0.33
CA ASN A 14 -8.11 13.82 0.07
C ASN A 14 -6.66 13.45 0.40
N LYS A 15 -6.40 12.22 0.86
CA LYS A 15 -5.04 11.72 1.09
C LYS A 15 -4.70 10.67 0.04
N LEU A 16 -3.44 10.61 -0.31
CA LEU A 16 -2.84 9.50 -1.04
C LEU A 16 -1.81 8.83 -0.14
N GLY A 17 -1.86 7.52 -0.01
CA GLY A 17 -0.90 6.74 0.76
C GLY A 17 -0.36 5.59 -0.08
N VAL A 18 0.95 5.34 0.07
CA VAL A 18 1.62 4.14 -0.43
C VAL A 18 2.34 3.48 0.74
N GLY A 19 1.94 2.25 1.06
CA GLY A 19 2.50 1.46 2.15
C GLY A 19 3.16 0.19 1.64
N ILE A 20 4.22 -0.26 2.31
CA ILE A 20 4.84 -1.57 2.05
C ILE A 20 4.87 -2.36 3.35
N VAL A 21 4.44 -3.61 3.27
CA VAL A 21 4.33 -4.52 4.42
C VAL A 21 5.00 -5.85 4.09
N GLU A 22 5.86 -6.32 5.00
CA GLU A 22 6.45 -7.66 4.98
C GLU A 22 5.62 -8.59 5.88
N HIS A 23 5.09 -9.65 5.29
CA HIS A 23 4.35 -10.71 5.95
C HIS A 23 5.24 -11.94 6.08
N ARG A 24 5.48 -12.41 7.31
CA ARG A 24 6.31 -13.59 7.59
C ARG A 24 5.44 -14.76 8.00
N TYR A 25 5.72 -15.91 7.40
CA TYR A 25 5.04 -17.17 7.61
C TYR A 25 6.03 -18.24 8.05
N ALA A 26 5.55 -19.19 8.83
CA ALA A 26 6.29 -20.40 9.17
C ALA A 26 6.66 -21.16 7.88
N GLU A 27 7.80 -21.85 7.88
CA GLU A 27 8.28 -22.54 6.67
C GLU A 27 7.33 -23.63 6.17
N ASN A 28 6.62 -24.27 7.10
CA ASN A 28 5.69 -25.35 6.82
C ASN A 28 4.23 -24.87 6.72
N GLN A 29 4.01 -23.58 6.51
CA GLN A 29 2.66 -23.05 6.44
C GLN A 29 1.99 -23.46 5.12
N ASP A 30 0.87 -24.15 5.23
CA ASP A 30 0.07 -24.59 4.09
C ASP A 30 -0.68 -23.39 3.49
N PHE A 31 -0.46 -23.14 2.19
CA PHE A 31 -1.11 -22.09 1.41
C PHE A 31 -2.13 -22.67 0.42
N ASP A 32 -2.60 -23.90 0.65
CA ASP A 32 -3.60 -24.54 -0.18
C ASP A 32 -4.90 -23.72 -0.24
N ILE A 33 -5.09 -23.01 -1.35
CA ILE A 33 -6.22 -22.12 -1.60
C ILE A 33 -7.58 -22.86 -1.67
N THR A 34 -7.55 -24.19 -1.76
CA THR A 34 -8.75 -25.03 -1.84
C THR A 34 -9.31 -25.38 -0.46
N LYS A 35 -8.54 -25.12 0.60
CA LYS A 35 -8.99 -25.27 1.99
C LYS A 35 -9.46 -23.90 2.48
N GLU A 36 -10.64 -23.83 3.08
CA GLU A 36 -11.20 -22.62 3.71
C GLU A 36 -10.47 -22.22 5.02
N ASN A 37 -9.17 -22.48 5.10
CA ASN A 37 -8.37 -22.07 6.25
C ASN A 37 -7.81 -20.67 5.99
N GLU A 38 -8.21 -19.71 6.82
CA GLU A 38 -7.62 -18.38 6.83
C GLU A 38 -6.11 -18.49 7.15
N VAL A 39 -5.26 -18.15 6.19
CA VAL A 39 -3.80 -18.20 6.36
C VAL A 39 -3.30 -16.84 6.82
N SER A 40 -3.12 -16.70 8.13
CA SER A 40 -2.57 -15.49 8.73
C SER A 40 -1.05 -15.55 8.89
N PRO A 41 -0.33 -14.44 8.67
CA PRO A 41 1.10 -14.37 8.94
C PRO A 41 1.41 -14.48 10.43
N ASN A 42 2.59 -15.04 10.76
CA ASN A 42 3.11 -15.08 12.12
C ASN A 42 3.61 -13.71 12.61
N GLU A 43 4.14 -12.90 11.69
CA GLU A 43 4.63 -11.55 11.97
C GLU A 43 4.34 -10.65 10.77
N VAL A 44 3.97 -9.40 11.06
CA VAL A 44 3.70 -8.36 10.08
C VAL A 44 4.55 -7.14 10.41
N ILE A 45 5.32 -6.66 9.44
CA ILE A 45 6.23 -5.53 9.61
C ILE A 45 5.89 -4.47 8.57
N VAL A 46 5.59 -3.26 9.04
CA VAL A 46 5.44 -2.09 8.15
C VAL A 46 6.83 -1.59 7.78
N LEU A 47 7.19 -1.70 6.50
CA LEU A 47 8.49 -1.26 5.99
C LEU A 47 8.48 0.20 5.56
N SER A 48 7.33 0.70 5.08
CA SER A 48 7.14 2.11 4.73
C SER A 48 5.67 2.49 4.77
N ASN A 49 5.37 3.77 5.02
CA ASN A 49 3.99 4.29 5.03
C ASN A 49 3.96 5.77 4.61
N VAL A 50 4.33 6.03 3.36
CA VAL A 50 4.46 7.39 2.82
C VAL A 50 3.10 7.93 2.41
N ARG A 51 2.82 9.19 2.72
CA ARG A 51 1.52 9.83 2.47
C ARG A 51 1.69 11.26 1.98
N ASP A 52 0.77 11.69 1.13
CA ASP A 52 0.59 13.09 0.75
C ASP A 52 -0.89 13.50 0.90
N THR A 53 -1.14 14.76 1.24
CA THR A 53 -2.49 15.26 1.51
C THR A 53 -2.81 16.45 0.62
N TYR A 54 -3.90 16.35 -0.14
CA TYR A 54 -4.50 17.49 -0.81
C TYR A 54 -5.20 18.39 0.22
N ASN A 55 -4.66 19.60 0.37
CA ASN A 55 -5.19 20.65 1.24
C ASN A 55 -5.84 21.73 0.36
N PRO A 56 -7.19 21.79 0.28
CA PRO A 56 -7.88 22.83 -0.46
C PRO A 56 -7.67 24.21 0.19
N PRO A 57 -7.88 25.31 -0.55
CA PRO A 57 -7.87 26.66 0.02
C PRO A 57 -8.84 26.82 1.20
N ALA A 58 -8.54 27.77 2.09
CA ALA A 58 -9.39 28.06 3.24
C ALA A 58 -10.84 28.36 2.81
N GLY A 59 -11.81 27.73 3.50
CA GLY A 59 -13.23 27.88 3.19
C GLY A 59 -13.76 26.95 2.09
N GLN A 60 -12.94 26.05 1.53
CA GLN A 60 -13.36 25.07 0.53
C GLN A 60 -13.19 23.63 1.02
N GLY A 61 -14.08 22.74 0.56
CA GLY A 61 -13.90 21.29 0.67
C GLY A 61 -13.02 20.75 -0.46
N PHE A 62 -12.47 19.54 -0.29
CA PHE A 62 -11.75 18.88 -1.38
C PHE A 62 -12.75 18.38 -2.44
N LEU A 63 -12.59 18.84 -3.68
CA LEU A 63 -13.43 18.41 -4.78
C LEU A 63 -12.86 17.11 -5.40
N PRO A 64 -13.72 16.18 -5.88
CA PRO A 64 -13.25 14.94 -6.51
C PRO A 64 -12.29 15.18 -7.68
N LYS A 65 -12.57 16.18 -8.52
CA LYS A 65 -11.73 16.55 -9.67
C LYS A 65 -10.31 16.95 -9.26
N ASP A 66 -10.20 17.81 -8.27
CA ASP A 66 -8.90 18.37 -7.83
C ASP A 66 -8.10 17.34 -7.05
N THR A 67 -8.77 16.57 -6.20
CA THR A 67 -8.20 15.44 -5.48
C THR A 67 -7.63 14.40 -6.44
N ALA A 68 -8.38 14.03 -7.49
CA ALA A 68 -7.90 13.09 -8.49
C ALA A 68 -6.72 13.65 -9.32
N ALA A 69 -6.69 14.96 -9.60
CA ALA A 69 -5.56 15.60 -10.26
C ALA A 69 -4.31 15.57 -9.38
N HIS A 70 -4.46 15.90 -8.10
CA HIS A 70 -3.42 15.76 -7.10
C HIS A 70 -2.90 14.32 -7.05
N HIS A 71 -3.78 13.31 -6.95
CA HIS A 71 -3.36 11.91 -6.89
C HIS A 71 -2.53 11.47 -8.10
N ARG A 72 -2.95 11.82 -9.32
CA ARG A 72 -2.19 11.51 -10.55
C ARG A 72 -0.80 12.13 -10.55
N ASN A 73 -0.65 13.33 -9.99
CA ASN A 73 0.64 14.01 -9.92
C ASN A 73 1.58 13.40 -8.86
N TRP A 74 1.03 12.73 -7.83
CA TRP A 74 1.79 12.25 -6.69
C TRP A 74 2.03 10.74 -6.66
N ILE A 75 1.19 9.93 -7.30
CA ILE A 75 1.23 8.46 -7.16
C ILE A 75 2.59 7.84 -7.50
N VAL A 76 3.21 8.24 -8.62
CA VAL A 76 4.52 7.70 -9.02
C VAL A 76 5.60 8.10 -8.03
N LYS A 77 5.61 9.37 -7.60
CA LYS A 77 6.56 9.90 -6.63
C LYS A 77 6.44 9.18 -5.27
N LEU A 78 5.23 9.02 -4.75
CA LEU A 78 5.01 8.30 -3.49
C LEU A 78 5.38 6.83 -3.59
N THR A 79 5.16 6.21 -4.75
CA THR A 79 5.59 4.82 -5.00
C THR A 79 7.10 4.69 -4.90
N THR A 80 7.85 5.57 -5.57
CA THR A 80 9.32 5.59 -5.48
C THR A 80 9.79 5.82 -4.05
N MET A 81 9.23 6.81 -3.37
CA MET A 81 9.57 7.11 -1.97
C MET A 81 9.29 5.93 -1.04
N ALA A 82 8.18 5.21 -1.21
CA ALA A 82 7.85 4.05 -0.40
C ALA A 82 8.85 2.91 -0.61
N ILE A 83 9.23 2.62 -1.86
CA ILE A 83 10.23 1.59 -2.18
C ILE A 83 11.61 1.97 -1.61
N GLU A 84 12.00 3.24 -1.71
CA GLU A 84 13.25 3.76 -1.15
C GLU A 84 13.27 3.68 0.39
N GLU A 85 12.20 4.11 1.07
CA GLU A 85 12.06 4.06 2.53
C GLU A 85 12.10 2.61 3.05
N ALA A 86 11.46 1.68 2.33
CA ALA A 86 11.49 0.25 2.64
C ALA A 86 12.85 -0.41 2.35
N LYS A 87 13.77 0.27 1.65
CA LYS A 87 15.07 -0.26 1.20
C LYS A 87 14.94 -1.51 0.32
N LEU A 88 13.97 -1.48 -0.59
CA LEU A 88 13.67 -2.58 -1.52
C LEU A 88 13.83 -2.13 -2.98
N THR A 89 13.66 -3.08 -3.89
CA THR A 89 13.47 -2.85 -5.31
C THR A 89 12.06 -3.28 -5.74
N ALA A 90 11.64 -2.86 -6.93
CA ALA A 90 10.34 -3.29 -7.48
C ALA A 90 10.25 -4.83 -7.66
N ALA A 91 11.39 -5.52 -7.84
CA ALA A 91 11.43 -6.97 -7.99
C ALA A 91 11.13 -7.73 -6.69
N ASP A 92 11.27 -7.09 -5.53
CA ASP A 92 10.98 -7.69 -4.23
C ASP A 92 9.48 -7.73 -3.92
N ILE A 93 8.67 -6.93 -4.61
CA ILE A 93 7.22 -6.83 -4.39
C ILE A 93 6.52 -8.06 -4.99
N ASN A 94 5.78 -8.79 -4.16
CA ASN A 94 5.06 -10.00 -4.59
C ASN A 94 3.60 -9.72 -4.97
N ALA A 95 2.98 -8.69 -4.38
CA ALA A 95 1.60 -8.34 -4.69
C ALA A 95 1.36 -6.83 -4.62
N VAL A 96 0.43 -6.38 -5.48
CA VAL A 96 -0.11 -5.02 -5.49
C VAL A 96 -1.51 -5.04 -4.91
N CYS A 97 -1.73 -4.29 -3.84
CA CYS A 97 -2.99 -4.13 -3.17
C CYS A 97 -3.48 -2.70 -3.36
N TYR A 98 -4.79 -2.51 -3.52
CA TYR A 98 -5.35 -1.17 -3.65
C TYR A 98 -6.77 -1.12 -3.10
N THR A 99 -7.19 0.08 -2.73
CA THR A 99 -8.56 0.33 -2.30
C THR A 99 -9.48 0.34 -3.51
N LYS A 100 -10.28 -0.73 -3.65
CA LYS A 100 -11.25 -0.91 -4.73
C LYS A 100 -12.32 0.18 -4.77
N GLY A 101 -12.66 0.73 -3.60
CA GLY A 101 -13.85 1.57 -3.43
C GLY A 101 -15.14 0.74 -3.32
N LEU A 102 -16.24 1.44 -3.06
CA LEU A 102 -17.61 0.92 -3.11
C LEU A 102 -18.22 1.17 -4.48
#